data_AF-A0A924RIH1-F1
#
_entry.id   AF-A0A924RIH1-F1
#
_cell.length_a   1.000
_cell.length_b   1.000
_cell.length_c   1.000
_cell.angle_alpha   90.00
_cell.angle_beta   90.00
_cell.angle_gamma   90.00
#
_symmetry.space_group_name_H-M   'P 1'
#
loop_
_entity.id
_entity.type
_entity.pdbx_description
1 polymer ?
#
loop_
_entity_poly.entity_id
_entity_poly.type
_entity_poly.pdbx_seq_one_letter_code
_entity_poly.pdbx_strand_id
1 'polypeptide(L)'
;MFETIVSATDAAASLRARVARLGAELGGLDAGGVPDVELVALLGELEVLKCRVEAAQVVVAAAMDVSVRTAHAEAGVPVARQGLGVALQVALARRESHHRGLQHLGL
;
A
#
# COMPACT_ATOMS: atom_id res chain seq x y z
N MET A 1 -17.43 30.46 -9.18
CA MET A 1 -17.45 28.99 -9.33
C MET A 1 -15.99 28.55 -9.26
N PHE A 2 -15.47 28.32 -8.06
CA PHE A 2 -14.09 27.84 -7.87
C PHE A 2 -14.13 26.32 -7.88
N GLU A 3 -13.58 25.71 -8.92
CA GLU A 3 -13.36 24.26 -8.94
C GLU A 3 -12.46 23.90 -7.77
N THR A 4 -12.96 23.03 -6.90
CA THR A 4 -12.20 22.45 -5.80
C THR A 4 -11.18 21.49 -6.40
N ILE A 5 -9.98 21.99 -6.70
CA ILE A 5 -8.84 21.13 -6.98
C ILE A 5 -8.52 20.41 -5.67
N VAL A 6 -8.94 19.15 -5.55
CA VAL A 6 -8.52 18.26 -4.47
C VAL A 6 -7.01 18.13 -4.56
N SER A 7 -6.29 18.55 -3.52
CA SER A 7 -4.83 18.43 -3.46
C SER A 7 -4.43 16.95 -3.49
N ALA A 8 -3.22 16.64 -3.98
CA ALA A 8 -2.68 15.28 -3.96
C ALA A 8 -2.67 14.68 -2.55
N THR A 9 -2.44 15.52 -1.53
CA THR A 9 -2.51 15.12 -0.12
C THR A 9 -3.93 14.77 0.31
N ASP A 10 -4.93 15.53 -0.12
CA ASP A 10 -6.34 15.28 0.19
C ASP A 10 -6.84 14.00 -0.49
N ALA A 11 -6.41 13.78 -1.73
CA ALA A 11 -6.69 12.55 -2.48
C ALA A 11 -6.08 11.32 -1.77
N ALA A 12 -4.82 11.42 -1.33
CA ALA A 12 -4.15 10.35 -0.60
C ALA A 12 -4.83 10.07 0.76
N ALA A 13 -5.23 11.11 1.50
CA ALA A 13 -5.95 10.96 2.77
C ALA A 13 -7.32 10.28 2.57
N SER A 14 -8.07 10.70 1.55
CA SER A 14 -9.36 10.10 1.18
C SER A 14 -9.21 8.63 0.79
N LEU A 15 -8.21 8.29 -0.03
CA LEU A 15 -7.92 6.91 -0.40
C LEU A 15 -7.57 6.07 0.84
N ARG A 16 -6.74 6.59 1.74
CA ARG A 16 -6.38 5.91 3.00
C ARG A 16 -7.60 5.61 3.86
N ALA A 17 -8.52 6.57 3.99
CA ALA A 17 -9.76 6.39 4.74
C ALA A 17 -10.66 5.33 4.11
N ARG A 18 -10.76 5.30 2.77
CA ARG A 18 -11.52 4.28 2.03
C ARG A 18 -10.93 2.88 2.21
N VAL A 19 -9.61 2.73 2.13
CA VAL A 19 -8.91 1.45 2.36
C VAL A 19 -9.13 0.97 3.79
N ALA A 20 -9.03 1.86 4.79
CA ALA A 20 -9.28 1.52 6.19
C ALA A 20 -10.74 1.06 6.42
N ARG A 21 -11.71 1.75 5.82
CA ARG A 21 -13.13 1.36 5.88
C ARG A 21 -13.35 -0.03 5.26
N LEU A 22 -12.85 -0.27 4.05
CA LEU A 22 -12.98 -1.57 3.39
C LEU A 22 -12.37 -2.69 4.26
N GLY A 23 -11.19 -2.46 4.85
CA GLY A 23 -10.56 -3.42 5.75
C GLY A 23 -11.42 -3.74 6.99
N ALA A 24 -12.08 -2.73 7.57
CA ALA A 24 -12.99 -2.93 8.70
C ALA A 24 -14.26 -3.70 8.29
N GLU A 25 -14.84 -3.41 7.13
CA GLU A 25 -15.99 -4.13 6.57
C GLU A 25 -15.64 -5.62 6.33
N LEU A 26 -14.49 -5.89 5.71
CA LEU A 26 -14.01 -7.26 5.49
C LEU A 26 -13.69 -8.01 6.80
N GLY A 27 -13.17 -7.31 7.81
CA GLY A 27 -12.87 -7.89 9.12
C GLY A 27 -14.11 -8.26 9.96
N GLY A 28 -15.29 -7.74 9.59
CA GLY A 28 -16.57 -7.98 10.27
C GLY A 28 -17.52 -8.90 9.50
N LEU A 29 -17.06 -9.59 8.45
CA LEU A 29 -17.90 -10.48 7.65
C LEU A 29 -18.44 -11.65 8.49
N ASP A 30 -19.77 -11.74 8.58
CA ASP A 30 -20.48 -12.91 9.11
C ASP A 30 -20.86 -13.85 7.94
N ALA A 31 -20.29 -15.05 7.94
CA ALA A 31 -20.54 -16.07 6.93
C ALA A 31 -21.66 -17.04 7.33
N GLY A 32 -22.34 -16.80 8.46
CA GLY A 32 -23.40 -17.66 8.99
C GLY A 32 -24.58 -17.81 8.02
N GLY A 33 -24.93 -19.05 7.70
CA GLY A 33 -26.08 -19.36 6.83
C GLY A 33 -25.88 -19.05 5.35
N VAL A 34 -24.69 -18.61 4.94
CA VAL A 34 -24.34 -18.41 3.54
C VAL A 34 -24.11 -19.77 2.87
N PRO A 35 -24.72 -20.06 1.70
CA PRO A 35 -24.48 -21.31 0.98
C PRO A 35 -23.03 -21.49 0.54
N ASP A 36 -22.52 -22.73 0.54
CA ASP A 36 -21.13 -23.04 0.17
C ASP A 36 -20.72 -22.50 -1.21
N VAL A 37 -21.63 -22.51 -2.20
CA VAL A 37 -21.35 -21.98 -3.54
C VAL A 37 -21.07 -20.49 -3.53
N GLU A 38 -21.77 -19.72 -2.68
CA GLU A 38 -21.55 -18.29 -2.51
C GLU A 38 -20.25 -18.04 -1.74
N LEU A 39 -19.91 -18.90 -0.75
CA LEU A 39 -18.63 -18.81 -0.04
C LEU A 39 -17.42 -19.06 -0.96
N VAL A 40 -17.52 -20.02 -1.88
CA VAL A 40 -16.46 -20.29 -2.86
C VAL A 40 -16.32 -19.12 -3.84
N ALA A 41 -17.42 -18.54 -4.31
CA ALA A 41 -17.38 -17.35 -5.16
C ALA A 41 -16.76 -16.16 -4.43
N LEU A 42 -17.17 -15.91 -3.19
CA LEU A 42 -16.61 -14.86 -2.33
C LEU A 42 -15.11 -15.06 -2.12
N LEU A 43 -14.65 -16.30 -1.87
CA LEU A 43 -13.23 -16.59 -1.72
C LEU A 43 -12.44 -16.21 -2.98
N GLY A 44 -12.97 -16.49 -4.17
CA GLY A 44 -12.37 -16.08 -5.44
C GLY A 44 -12.24 -14.57 -5.58
N GLU A 45 -13.29 -13.82 -5.26
CA GLU A 45 -13.27 -12.35 -5.29
C GLU A 45 -12.28 -11.75 -4.27
N LEU A 46 -12.21 -12.34 -3.07
CA LEU A 46 -11.23 -11.93 -2.05
C LEU A 46 -9.79 -12.17 -2.50
N GLU A 47 -9.52 -13.27 -3.19
CA GLU A 47 -8.20 -13.57 -3.73
C GLU A 47 -7.79 -12.56 -4.83
N VAL A 48 -8.71 -12.22 -5.73
CA VAL A 48 -8.49 -11.18 -6.75
C VAL A 48 -8.24 -9.82 -6.09
N LEU A 49 -9.01 -9.48 -5.06
CA LEU A 49 -8.82 -8.24 -4.29
C LEU A 49 -7.44 -8.23 -3.63
N LYS A 50 -7.02 -9.33 -3.00
CA LYS A 50 -5.70 -9.46 -2.38
C LYS A 50 -4.59 -9.17 -3.39
N CYS A 51 -4.61 -9.80 -4.57
CA CYS A 51 -3.62 -9.55 -5.61
C CYS A 51 -3.60 -8.09 -6.07
N ARG A 52 -4.76 -7.44 -6.19
CA ARG A 52 -4.85 -6.01 -6.54
C ARG A 52 -4.24 -5.11 -5.45
N VAL A 53 -4.47 -5.44 -4.18
CA VAL A 53 -3.87 -4.74 -3.04
C VAL A 53 -2.36 -4.90 -3.04
N GLU A 54 -1.84 -6.11 -3.28
CA GLU A 54 -0.41 -6.38 -3.39
C GLU A 54 0.23 -5.58 -4.53
N ALA A 55 -0.40 -5.54 -5.72
CA ALA A 55 0.07 -4.72 -6.83
C ALA A 55 0.11 -3.22 -6.47
N ALA A 56 -0.92 -2.72 -5.78
CA ALA A 56 -0.94 -1.34 -5.30
C ALA A 56 0.18 -1.07 -4.27
N GLN A 57 0.48 -2.01 -3.38
CA GLN A 57 1.59 -1.89 -2.42
C GLN A 57 2.93 -1.72 -3.13
N VAL A 58 3.17 -2.46 -4.22
CA VAL A 58 4.40 -2.32 -5.04
C VAL A 58 4.50 -0.90 -5.62
N VAL A 59 3.42 -0.38 -6.20
CA VAL A 59 3.39 0.98 -6.75
C VAL A 59 3.69 2.02 -5.69
N VAL A 60 3.07 1.91 -4.50
CA VAL A 60 3.29 2.84 -3.39
C VAL A 60 4.72 2.76 -2.86
N ALA A 61 5.28 1.56 -2.71
CA ALA A 61 6.66 1.37 -2.26
C ALA A 61 7.68 1.97 -3.24
N ALA A 62 7.46 1.78 -4.55
CA ALA A 62 8.32 2.36 -5.58
C ALA A 62 8.23 3.90 -5.61
N ALA A 63 7.02 4.47 -5.51
CA ALA A 63 6.83 5.91 -5.44
C ALA A 63 7.52 6.52 -4.19
N MET A 64 7.49 5.80 -3.08
CA MET A 64 8.17 6.19 -1.85
C MET A 64 9.70 6.18 -2.01
N ASP A 65 10.28 5.13 -2.60
CA ASP A 65 11.72 5.06 -2.87
C ASP A 65 12.20 6.22 -3.75
N VAL A 66 11.47 6.50 -4.84
CA VAL A 66 11.75 7.64 -5.72
C VAL A 66 11.69 8.95 -4.94
N SER A 67 10.61 9.19 -4.19
CA SER A 67 10.44 10.42 -3.41
C SER A 67 11.57 10.64 -2.41
N VAL A 68 12.00 9.60 -1.70
CA VAL A 68 13.07 9.69 -0.70
C VAL A 68 14.42 9.91 -1.37
N ARG A 69 14.70 9.22 -2.48
CA ARG A 69 15.95 9.43 -3.24
C ARG A 69 16.04 10.84 -3.80
N THR A 70 14.95 11.39 -4.34
CA THR A 70 14.89 12.78 -4.79
C THR A 70 15.19 13.75 -3.65
N ALA A 71 14.52 13.59 -2.50
CA ALA A 71 14.77 14.45 -1.33
C ALA A 71 16.22 14.34 -0.81
N HIS A 72 16.79 13.13 -0.79
CA HIS A 72 18.20 12.93 -0.42
C HIS A 72 19.15 13.59 -1.43
N ALA A 73 18.87 13.52 -2.73
CA ALA A 73 19.67 14.17 -3.76
C ALA A 73 19.62 15.70 -3.64
N GLU A 74 18.44 16.28 -3.42
CA GLU A 74 18.26 17.72 -3.17
C GLU A 74 19.00 18.19 -1.91
N ALA A 75 19.07 17.33 -0.88
CA ALA A 75 19.85 17.58 0.32
C ALA A 75 21.38 17.33 0.17
N GLY A 76 21.86 16.96 -1.03
CA GLY A 76 23.28 16.72 -1.30
C GLY A 76 23.82 15.40 -0.71
N VAL A 77 22.95 14.45 -0.35
CA VAL A 77 23.37 13.13 0.14
C VAL A 77 24.09 12.37 -0.98
N PRO A 78 25.26 11.74 -0.71
CA PRO A 78 25.97 10.93 -1.69
C PRO A 78 25.07 9.85 -2.31
N VAL A 79 25.16 9.63 -3.62
CA VAL A 79 24.28 8.70 -4.38
C VAL A 79 24.21 7.31 -3.73
N ALA A 80 25.35 6.79 -3.26
CA ALA A 80 25.42 5.49 -2.58
C ALA A 80 24.64 5.42 -1.24
N ARG A 81 24.23 6.55 -0.68
CA ARG A 81 23.47 6.67 0.58
C ARG A 81 22.03 7.17 0.37
N GLN A 82 21.62 7.45 -0.87
CA GLN A 82 20.25 7.84 -1.18
C GLN A 82 19.30 6.63 -1.03
N GLY A 83 18.09 6.85 -0.48
CA GLY A 83 17.13 5.76 -0.24
C GLY A 83 17.43 4.87 0.98
N LEU A 84 18.49 5.14 1.75
CA LEU A 84 18.74 4.42 3.00
C LEU A 84 17.53 4.57 3.95
N GLY A 85 17.02 3.45 4.46
CA GLY A 85 15.88 3.40 5.38
C GLY A 85 14.52 3.12 4.72
N VAL A 86 14.39 3.26 3.39
CA VAL A 86 13.12 3.01 2.68
C VAL A 86 12.67 1.56 2.83
N ALA A 87 13.58 0.60 2.66
CA ALA A 87 13.27 -0.83 2.84
C ALA A 87 12.71 -1.16 4.23
N LEU A 88 13.24 -0.52 5.27
CA LEU A 88 12.75 -0.68 6.64
C LEU A 88 11.35 -0.07 6.82
N GLN A 89 11.12 1.12 6.25
CA GLN A 89 9.81 1.77 6.30
C GLN A 89 8.74 0.97 5.56
N VAL A 90 9.07 0.42 4.38
CA VAL A 90 8.20 -0.48 3.61
C VAL A 90 7.92 -1.76 4.40
N ALA A 91 8.94 -2.40 4.98
CA ALA A 91 8.78 -3.59 5.82
C ALA A 91 7.86 -3.32 7.02
N LEU A 92 8.07 -2.22 7.73
CA LEU A 92 7.25 -1.79 8.86
C LEU A 92 5.79 -1.58 8.44
N ALA A 93 5.55 -0.88 7.33
CA ALA A 93 4.20 -0.64 6.81
C ALA A 93 3.48 -1.95 6.44
N ARG A 94 4.22 -2.93 5.90
CA ARG A 94 3.70 -4.26 5.52
C ARG A 94 3.64 -5.25 6.69
N ARG A 95 4.17 -4.90 7.87
CA ARG A 95 4.33 -5.78 9.04
C ARG A 95 5.18 -7.02 8.73
N GLU A 96 6.20 -6.83 7.91
CA GLU A 96 7.13 -7.88 7.49
C GLU A 96 8.52 -7.66 8.08
N SER A 97 9.40 -8.66 8.00
CA SER A 97 10.79 -8.52 8.42
C SER A 97 11.56 -7.59 7.47
N HIS A 98 12.64 -6.97 7.96
CA HIS A 98 13.50 -6.10 7.15
C HIS A 98 13.99 -6.79 5.86
N HIS A 99 14.35 -8.08 5.96
CA HIS A 99 14.79 -8.87 4.81
C HIS A 99 13.71 -8.99 3.72
N ARG A 100 12.43 -9.14 4.10
CA ARG A 100 11.31 -9.13 3.15
C ARG A 100 11.09 -7.74 2.54
N GLY A 101 11.32 -6.66 3.30
CA GLY A 101 11.28 -5.29 2.80
C GLY A 101 12.24 -5.01 1.65
N LEU A 102 13.47 -5.53 1.72
CA LEU A 102 14.46 -5.39 0.65
C LEU A 102 14.00 -6.04 -0.67
N GLN A 103 13.41 -7.25 -0.59
CA GLN A 103 12.89 -7.99 -1.76
C GLN A 103 11.85 -7.19 -2.55
N HIS A 104 10.99 -6.42 -1.87
CA HIS A 104 9.97 -5.58 -2.53
C HIS A 104 10.54 -4.41 -3.30
N LEU A 105 11.77 -3.99 -3.00
CA LEU A 105 12.47 -2.90 -3.69
C LEU A 105 13.48 -3.40 -4.73
N GLY A 106 13.58 -4.72 -4.94
CA GLY A 106 14.58 -5.31 -5.83
C GLY A 106 16.02 -5.12 -5.34
N LEU A 107 16.21 -4.95 -4.02
CA LEU A 107 17.51 -4.82 -3.33
C LEU A 107 17.88 -6.15 -2.64
#